data_AF-A0A953PI54-F1
#
_entry.id   AF-A0A953PI54-F1
#
_cell.length_a   1.000
_cell.length_b   1.000
_cell.length_c   1.000
_cell.angle_alpha   90.00
_cell.angle_beta   90.00
_cell.angle_gamma   90.00
#
_symmetry.space_group_name_H-M   'P 1'
#
loop_
_entity.id
_entity.type
_entity.pdbx_description
1 polymer ?
#
loop_
_entity_poly.entity_id
_entity_poly.type
_entity_poly.pdbx_seq_one_letter_code
_entity_poly.pdbx_strand_id
1 'polypeptide(L)'
;MKVNVSQDVLSSFRRRALRRYPKEYMETIWGQVKGGEGYIYAFHPIKHKSDNESIEYEPVEIEEQRDEEAPLEKMILLGTIHTHPDASIEPSQSDWETARVDGDMLIGICQIMMSKGRKSSRVRFYSEPIDELVKGKSSVTDNRDTTRT
;
A
#
# COMPACT_ATOMS: atom_id res chain seq x y z
N MET A 1 0.91 5.35 -12.93
CA MET A 1 1.86 4.23 -13.19
C MET A 1 1.08 3.00 -13.63
N LYS A 2 1.60 2.20 -14.59
CA LYS A 2 1.00 0.89 -14.91
C LYS A 2 1.47 -0.15 -13.89
N VAL A 3 0.57 -1.02 -13.44
CA VAL A 3 0.83 -2.04 -12.42
C VAL A 3 0.63 -3.44 -13.02
N ASN A 4 1.63 -4.30 -12.82
CA ASN A 4 1.62 -5.69 -13.23
C ASN A 4 1.63 -6.58 -11.98
N VAL A 5 0.67 -7.49 -11.89
CA VAL A 5 0.55 -8.45 -10.78
C VAL A 5 -0.02 -9.76 -11.32
N SER A 6 0.50 -10.90 -10.88
CA SER A 6 -0.02 -12.20 -11.30
C SER A 6 -1.38 -12.48 -10.66
N GLN A 7 -2.23 -13.26 -11.35
CA GLN A 7 -3.53 -13.64 -10.81
C GLN A 7 -3.41 -14.50 -9.54
N ASP A 8 -2.33 -15.26 -9.39
CA ASP A 8 -2.10 -16.10 -8.20
C ASP A 8 -1.82 -15.25 -6.96
N VAL A 9 -0.99 -14.22 -7.10
CA VAL A 9 -0.67 -13.26 -6.02
C VAL A 9 -1.95 -12.51 -5.60
N LEU A 10 -2.71 -12.01 -6.57
CA LEU A 10 -4.02 -11.38 -6.32
C LEU A 10 -5.02 -12.33 -5.66
N SER A 11 -5.11 -13.58 -6.13
CA SER A 11 -6.05 -14.57 -5.61
C SER A 11 -5.70 -14.96 -4.16
N SER A 12 -4.41 -15.03 -3.85
CA SER A 12 -3.90 -15.29 -2.50
C SER A 12 -4.36 -14.20 -1.51
N PHE A 13 -4.16 -12.93 -1.87
CA PHE A 13 -4.66 -11.79 -1.11
C PHE A 13 -6.19 -11.81 -0.98
N ARG A 14 -6.93 -11.94 -2.09
CA ARG A 14 -8.41 -11.98 -2.07
C ARG A 14 -8.94 -13.05 -1.12
N ARG A 15 -8.29 -14.22 -1.07
CA ARG A 15 -8.69 -15.31 -0.15
C ARG A 15 -8.52 -14.92 1.32
N ARG A 16 -7.46 -14.18 1.67
CA ARG A 16 -7.25 -13.64 3.03
C ARG A 16 -8.26 -12.55 3.35
N ALA A 17 -8.42 -11.58 2.46
CA ALA A 17 -9.37 -10.48 2.56
C ALA A 17 -10.82 -10.95 2.78
N LEU A 18 -11.31 -11.89 1.97
CA LEU A 18 -12.68 -12.39 2.06
C LEU A 18 -13.00 -13.10 3.39
N ARG A 19 -11.99 -13.63 4.09
CA ARG A 19 -12.15 -14.23 5.43
C ARG A 19 -12.28 -13.19 6.54
N ARG A 20 -11.83 -11.96 6.31
CA ARG A 20 -11.86 -10.87 7.29
C ARG A 20 -13.12 -10.00 7.19
N TYR A 21 -13.77 -9.99 6.03
CA TYR A 21 -15.09 -9.37 5.88
C TYR A 21 -16.06 -9.80 7.01
N PRO A 22 -16.77 -8.86 7.66
CA PRO A 22 -17.06 -7.49 7.20
C PRO A 22 -16.03 -6.43 7.58
N LYS A 23 -14.96 -6.79 8.28
CA LYS A 23 -13.92 -5.83 8.66
C LYS A 23 -12.98 -5.53 7.51
N GLU A 24 -12.41 -4.34 7.55
CA GLU A 24 -11.28 -3.97 6.73
C GLU A 24 -10.05 -4.85 7.04
N TYR A 25 -9.20 -5.03 6.05
CA TYR A 25 -8.01 -5.86 6.13
C TYR A 25 -6.92 -5.31 5.23
N MET A 26 -5.69 -5.28 5.73
CA MET A 26 -4.53 -4.69 5.05
C MET A 26 -3.32 -5.62 4.98
N GLU A 27 -2.56 -5.45 3.90
CA GLU A 27 -1.27 -6.07 3.63
C GLU A 27 -0.32 -5.05 2.98
N THR A 28 0.98 -5.27 3.08
CA THR A 28 2.00 -4.52 2.33
C THR A 28 2.17 -5.08 0.93
N ILE A 29 2.63 -4.25 -0.01
CA ILE A 29 2.88 -4.57 -1.41
C ILE A 29 4.39 -4.64 -1.64
N TRP A 30 4.88 -5.82 -2.02
CA TRP A 30 6.30 -6.05 -2.29
C TRP A 30 6.56 -6.29 -3.77
N GLY A 31 7.57 -5.61 -4.31
CA GLY A 31 7.80 -5.64 -5.74
C GLY A 31 9.03 -4.87 -6.21
N GLN A 32 8.98 -4.46 -7.48
CA GLN A 32 10.01 -3.64 -8.13
C GLN A 32 9.39 -2.60 -9.07
N VAL A 33 10.09 -1.49 -9.28
CA VAL A 33 9.78 -0.52 -10.34
C VAL A 33 10.77 -0.71 -11.49
N LYS A 34 10.26 -0.95 -12.70
CA LYS A 34 11.07 -1.11 -13.93
C LYS A 34 10.43 -0.32 -15.07
N GLY A 35 11.19 0.61 -15.65
CA GLY A 35 10.71 1.42 -16.79
C GLY A 35 9.45 2.23 -16.48
N GLY A 36 9.26 2.68 -15.23
CA GLY A 36 8.07 3.42 -14.80
C GLY A 36 6.80 2.57 -14.60
N GLU A 37 6.93 1.24 -14.67
CA GLU A 37 5.87 0.30 -14.31
C GLU A 37 6.18 -0.37 -12.96
N GLY A 38 5.15 -0.58 -12.15
CA GLY A 38 5.22 -1.34 -10.90
C GLY A 38 4.96 -2.82 -11.14
N TYR A 39 5.83 -3.68 -10.61
CA TYR A 39 5.70 -5.14 -10.67
C TYR A 39 5.53 -5.66 -9.25
N ILE A 40 4.33 -6.14 -8.93
CA ILE A 40 4.00 -6.70 -7.62
C ILE A 40 4.28 -8.19 -7.64
N TYR A 41 5.06 -8.66 -6.67
CA TYR A 41 5.45 -10.05 -6.52
C TYR A 41 4.79 -10.71 -5.32
N ALA A 42 4.54 -9.95 -4.25
CA ALA A 42 3.92 -10.49 -3.04
C ALA A 42 3.07 -9.46 -2.31
N PHE A 43 2.13 -9.98 -1.51
CA PHE A 43 1.42 -9.23 -0.49
C PHE A 43 1.65 -9.91 0.86
N HIS A 44 2.12 -9.15 1.85
CA HIS A 44 2.43 -9.69 3.17
C HIS A 44 1.51 -9.07 4.23
N PRO A 45 0.84 -9.89 5.07
CA PRO A 45 0.04 -9.38 6.17
C PRO A 45 0.88 -8.54 7.13
N ILE A 46 0.29 -7.44 7.60
CA ILE A 46 0.79 -6.68 8.74
C ILE A 46 -0.15 -6.82 9.93
N LYS A 47 0.35 -6.66 11.15
CA LYS A 47 -0.53 -6.58 12.31
C LYS A 47 -1.26 -5.23 12.29
N HIS A 48 -2.57 -5.28 12.44
CA HIS A 48 -3.43 -4.10 12.50
C HIS A 48 -4.68 -4.41 13.31
N LYS A 49 -5.31 -3.35 13.82
CA LYS A 49 -6.68 -3.37 14.30
C LYS A 49 -7.57 -2.81 13.20
N SER A 50 -8.79 -3.33 13.10
CA SER A 50 -9.75 -2.83 12.13
C SER A 50 -11.19 -3.01 12.60
N ASP A 51 -12.02 -2.11 12.09
CA ASP A 51 -13.47 -2.23 12.02
C ASP A 51 -13.91 -2.29 10.56
N ASN A 52 -15.14 -1.89 10.24
CA ASN A 52 -15.68 -1.98 8.88
C ASN A 52 -15.35 -0.76 8.02
N GLU A 53 -14.76 0.29 8.60
CA GLU A 53 -14.54 1.60 7.97
C GLU A 53 -13.11 2.11 8.13
N SER A 54 -12.29 1.48 8.98
CA SER A 54 -10.95 1.95 9.27
C SER A 54 -9.97 0.84 9.66
N ILE A 55 -8.68 1.14 9.45
CA ILE A 55 -7.55 0.31 9.85
C ILE A 55 -6.57 1.17 10.66
N GLU A 56 -6.13 0.63 11.79
CA GLU A 56 -5.09 1.20 12.63
C GLU A 56 -3.91 0.22 12.72
N TYR A 57 -2.71 0.68 12.44
CA TYR A 57 -1.47 -0.09 12.60
C TYR A 57 -0.37 0.80 13.18
N GLU A 58 0.61 0.16 13.82
CA GLU A 58 1.78 0.85 14.33
C GLU A 58 2.85 0.91 13.23
N PRO A 59 3.49 2.06 12.96
CA PRO A 59 4.51 2.18 11.91
C PRO A 59 5.65 1.15 12.01
N VAL A 60 5.99 0.75 13.24
CA VAL A 60 7.01 -0.28 13.53
C VAL A 60 6.72 -1.62 12.83
N GLU A 61 5.46 -1.97 12.61
CA GLU A 61 5.08 -3.23 11.96
C GLU A 61 5.49 -3.26 10.47
N ILE A 62 5.50 -2.11 9.80
CA ILE A 62 5.98 -1.98 8.42
C ILE A 62 7.51 -1.91 8.38
N GLU A 63 8.13 -1.22 9.34
CA GLU A 63 9.59 -1.10 9.45
C GLU A 63 10.25 -2.45 9.71
N GLU A 64 9.75 -3.22 10.69
CA GLU A 64 10.25 -4.57 11.01
C GLU A 64 10.11 -5.50 9.81
N GLN A 65 8.95 -5.49 9.14
CA GLN A 65 8.73 -6.30 7.95
C GLN A 65 9.67 -5.91 6.81
N ARG A 66 10.01 -4.62 6.68
CA ARG A 66 10.98 -4.18 5.66
C ARG A 66 12.37 -4.71 5.90
N ASP A 67 12.81 -4.75 7.16
CA ASP A 67 14.13 -5.26 7.51
C ASP A 67 14.23 -6.78 7.29
N GLU A 68 13.12 -7.51 7.45
CA GLU A 68 13.05 -8.96 7.18
C GLU A 68 12.97 -9.29 5.68
N GLU A 69 12.13 -8.59 4.92
CA GLU A 69 11.76 -8.98 3.55
C GLU A 69 12.68 -8.38 2.46
N ALA A 70 13.18 -7.16 2.66
CA ALA A 70 14.02 -6.48 1.66
C ALA A 70 15.33 -7.23 1.31
N PRO A 71 16.05 -7.87 2.26
CA PRO A 71 17.30 -8.58 1.97
C PRO A 71 17.11 -9.91 1.23
N LEU A 72 16.00 -10.61 1.47
CA LEU A 72 15.79 -11.98 0.97
C LEU A 72 15.43 -12.03 -0.53
N GLU A 73 14.71 -11.02 -1.03
CA GLU A 73 14.02 -11.13 -2.33
C GLU A 73 14.39 -10.05 -3.36
N LYS A 74 15.32 -9.13 -3.05
CA LYS A 74 15.63 -7.94 -3.88
C LYS A 74 14.38 -7.11 -4.23
N MET A 75 13.38 -7.15 -3.36
CA MET A 75 12.13 -6.41 -3.50
C MET A 75 12.21 -5.12 -2.70
N ILE A 76 11.42 -4.13 -3.12
CA ILE A 76 11.17 -2.91 -2.36
C ILE A 76 9.70 -2.90 -1.93
N LEU A 77 9.44 -2.23 -0.81
CA LEU A 77 8.08 -1.88 -0.40
C LEU A 77 7.54 -0.85 -1.40
N LEU A 78 6.50 -1.22 -2.14
CA LEU A 78 5.84 -0.35 -3.11
C LEU A 78 4.67 0.43 -2.48
N GLY A 79 4.12 -0.07 -1.40
CA GLY A 79 3.07 0.57 -0.62
C GLY A 79 2.17 -0.46 0.02
N THR A 80 0.88 -0.17 0.12
CA THR A 80 -0.07 -0.98 0.88
C THR A 80 -1.34 -1.30 0.07
N ILE A 81 -2.00 -2.40 0.43
CA ILE A 81 -3.30 -2.80 -0.13
C ILE A 81 -4.27 -3.09 1.02
N HIS A 82 -5.46 -2.49 0.98
CA HIS A 82 -6.52 -2.75 1.95
C HIS A 82 -7.87 -2.99 1.31
N THR A 83 -8.85 -3.39 2.12
CA THR A 83 -10.20 -3.72 1.66
C THR A 83 -11.20 -2.65 2.09
N HIS A 84 -12.11 -2.30 1.19
CA HIS A 84 -13.32 -1.52 1.49
C HIS A 84 -14.56 -2.44 1.48
N PRO A 85 -15.11 -2.80 2.65
CA PRO A 85 -16.32 -3.61 2.77
C PRO A 85 -17.57 -2.78 2.41
N ASP A 86 -18.34 -3.22 1.40
CA ASP A 86 -19.57 -2.59 0.92
C ASP A 86 -19.45 -1.08 0.60
N ALA A 87 -18.23 -0.62 0.31
CA ALA A 87 -17.87 0.76 0.04
C ALA A 87 -17.26 0.92 -1.38
N SER A 88 -16.82 2.13 -1.73
CA SER A 88 -16.23 2.44 -3.04
C SER A 88 -14.91 1.69 -3.28
N ILE A 89 -14.57 1.45 -4.56
CA ILE A 89 -13.25 0.93 -4.95
C ILE A 89 -12.19 2.04 -5.08
N GLU A 90 -12.61 3.28 -5.02
CA GLU A 90 -11.72 4.45 -5.08
C GLU A 90 -11.20 4.77 -3.67
N PRO A 91 -9.93 5.21 -3.53
CA PRO A 91 -9.40 5.62 -2.24
C PRO A 91 -10.14 6.85 -1.72
N SER A 92 -10.37 6.88 -0.41
CA SER A 92 -10.82 8.07 0.32
C SER A 92 -9.70 9.11 0.42
N GLN A 93 -10.04 10.31 0.91
CA GLN A 93 -9.03 11.34 1.18
C GLN A 93 -8.03 10.89 2.25
N SER A 94 -8.51 10.24 3.32
CA SER A 94 -7.65 9.71 4.38
C SER A 94 -6.70 8.63 3.87
N ASP A 95 -7.13 7.79 2.92
CA ASP A 95 -6.22 6.80 2.30
C ASP A 95 -5.05 7.48 1.60
N TRP A 96 -5.31 8.57 0.88
CA TRP A 96 -4.26 9.36 0.22
C TRP A 96 -3.35 10.07 1.21
N GLU A 97 -3.89 10.60 2.30
CA GLU A 97 -3.10 11.26 3.34
C GLU A 97 -2.17 10.26 4.03
N THR A 98 -2.67 9.09 4.42
CA THR A 98 -1.87 8.01 5.01
C THR A 98 -0.79 7.52 4.05
N ALA A 99 -1.14 7.25 2.80
CA ALA A 99 -0.17 6.80 1.79
C ALA A 99 0.98 7.80 1.59
N ARG A 100 0.71 9.11 1.65
CA ARG A 100 1.76 10.14 1.57
C ARG A 100 2.66 10.15 2.80
N VAL A 101 2.09 9.97 3.99
CA VAL A 101 2.86 9.88 5.26
C VAL A 101 3.77 8.66 5.23
N ASP A 102 3.27 7.53 4.75
CA ASP A 102 4.01 6.26 4.70
C ASP A 102 5.00 6.20 3.52
N GLY A 103 4.87 7.10 2.55
CA GLY A 103 5.71 7.13 1.36
C GLY A 103 5.35 6.05 0.33
N ASP A 104 4.10 5.61 0.33
CA ASP A 104 3.57 4.61 -0.59
C ASP A 104 3.64 5.11 -2.04
N MET A 105 4.24 4.29 -2.91
CA MET A 105 4.20 4.53 -4.36
C MET A 105 2.90 4.02 -5.00
N LEU A 106 2.25 3.07 -4.33
CA LEU A 106 1.03 2.40 -4.74
C LEU A 106 0.06 2.25 -3.56
N ILE A 107 -1.21 2.55 -3.83
CA ILE A 107 -2.33 2.17 -2.97
C ILE A 107 -3.16 1.12 -3.70
N GLY A 108 -3.32 -0.05 -3.10
CA GLY A 108 -4.27 -1.06 -3.55
C GLY A 108 -5.60 -0.97 -2.80
N ILE A 109 -6.72 -0.89 -3.52
CA ILE A 109 -8.05 -0.99 -2.90
C ILE A 109 -8.74 -2.25 -3.38
N CYS A 110 -9.21 -3.06 -2.44
CA CYS A 110 -10.01 -4.24 -2.65
C CYS A 110 -11.44 -4.02 -2.16
N GLN A 111 -12.32 -3.57 -3.04
CA GLN A 111 -13.75 -3.53 -2.76
C GLN A 111 -14.27 -4.96 -2.55
N ILE A 112 -14.99 -5.19 -1.45
CA ILE A 112 -15.71 -6.44 -1.18
C ILE A 112 -17.20 -6.13 -1.08
N MET A 113 -18.01 -6.71 -1.96
CA MET A 113 -19.47 -6.52 -1.96
C MET A 113 -20.17 -7.81 -1.54
N MET A 114 -21.15 -7.71 -0.64
CA MET A 114 -22.08 -8.80 -0.35
C MET A 114 -23.37 -8.64 -1.17
N SER A 115 -23.71 -9.65 -1.97
CA SER A 115 -25.00 -9.69 -2.68
C SER A 115 -25.64 -11.06 -2.55
N LYS A 116 -26.86 -11.11 -2.01
CA LYS A 116 -27.65 -12.35 -1.83
C LYS A 116 -26.85 -13.47 -1.13
N GLY A 117 -26.07 -13.13 -0.10
CA GLY A 117 -25.23 -14.07 0.65
C GLY A 117 -23.95 -14.53 -0.07
N ARG A 118 -23.63 -13.96 -1.24
CA ARG A 118 -22.37 -14.22 -1.97
C ARG A 118 -21.47 -13.00 -1.92
N LYS A 119 -20.22 -13.22 -1.51
CA LYS A 119 -19.16 -12.21 -1.54
C LYS A 119 -18.56 -12.14 -2.93
N SER A 120 -18.32 -10.93 -3.42
CA SER A 120 -17.53 -10.66 -4.63
C SER A 120 -16.47 -9.63 -4.30
N SER A 121 -15.34 -9.64 -5.02
CA SER A 121 -14.29 -8.66 -4.81
C SER A 121 -13.73 -8.10 -6.12
N ARG A 122 -13.28 -6.85 -6.06
CA ARG A 122 -12.63 -6.12 -7.15
C ARG A 122 -11.41 -5.40 -6.59
N VAL A 123 -10.28 -5.49 -7.29
CA VAL A 123 -9.03 -4.87 -6.86
C VAL A 123 -8.61 -3.84 -7.89
N ARG A 124 -8.22 -2.65 -7.44
CA ARG A 124 -7.59 -1.60 -8.25
C ARG A 124 -6.34 -1.08 -7.55
N PHE A 125 -5.40 -0.58 -8.33
CA PHE A 125 -4.19 0.06 -7.82
C PHE A 125 -4.15 1.51 -8.31
N TYR A 126 -3.78 2.40 -7.41
CA TYR A 126 -3.67 3.82 -7.63
C TYR A 126 -2.24 4.27 -7.31
N SER A 127 -1.79 5.31 -7.99
CA SER A 127 -0.48 5.92 -7.78
C SER A 127 -0.65 7.41 -7.98
N GLU A 128 -0.06 8.25 -7.13
CA GLU A 128 0.05 9.66 -7.47
C GLU A 128 1.00 9.84 -8.68
N PRO A 129 0.81 10.89 -9.49
CA PRO A 129 1.79 11.28 -10.49
C PRO A 129 3.15 11.55 -9.82
N ILE A 130 4.23 10.95 -10.36
CA ILE A 130 5.59 10.96 -9.80
C ILE A 130 6.18 12.37 -9.59
N ASP A 131 5.60 13.40 -10.21
CA ASP A 131 6.11 14.79 -10.17
C ASP A 131 6.04 15.46 -8.77
N GLU A 132 5.21 14.98 -7.85
CA GLU A 132 5.13 15.53 -6.48
C GLU A 132 6.05 14.82 -5.48
N LEU A 133 6.36 13.54 -5.68
CA LEU A 133 7.26 12.78 -4.81
C LEU A 133 8.72 13.29 -4.87
N VAL A 134 9.13 13.87 -6.01
CA VAL A 134 10.47 14.44 -6.21
C VAL A 134 10.59 15.83 -5.57
N LYS A 135 9.51 16.63 -5.55
CA LYS A 135 9.54 17.99 -4.99
C LYS A 135 9.59 18.02 -3.46
N GLY A 136 9.09 16.99 -2.78
CA GLY A 136 9.11 16.89 -1.32
C GLY A 136 10.48 16.58 -0.71
N LYS A 137 11.45 16.09 -1.50
CA LYS A 137 12.81 15.75 -1.01
C LYS A 137 13.87 16.83 -1.26
N SER A 138 13.54 17.92 -1.94
CA SER A 138 14.50 18.96 -2.34
C SER A 138 14.53 20.20 -1.43
N SER A 139 13.79 20.24 -0.33
CA SER A 139 13.74 21.41 0.58
C SER A 139 14.53 21.24 1.88
N VAL A 140 15.62 20.46 1.88
CA VAL A 140 16.67 20.58 2.90
C VAL A 140 17.73 21.50 2.31
N THR A 141 17.55 22.80 2.53
CA THR A 141 18.57 23.82 2.24
C THR A 141 19.78 23.61 3.13
N ASP A 142 20.90 23.37 2.47
CA ASP A 142 22.27 23.23 2.98
C ASP A 142 22.72 24.56 3.61
N ASN A 143 22.52 24.74 4.93
CA ASN A 143 23.08 25.87 5.68
C ASN A 143 24.52 25.52 6.11
N ARG A 144 25.48 25.72 5.20
CA ARG A 144 26.89 25.89 5.59
C ARG A 144 27.13 27.35 5.90
N ASP A 145 26.99 27.70 7.17
CA ASP A 145 27.47 28.98 7.69
C ASP A 145 28.97 28.85 8.01
N THR A 146 29.78 29.35 7.09
CA THR A 146 31.20 29.60 7.29
C THR A 146 31.39 30.94 7.98
N THR A 147 31.72 30.92 9.26
CA THR A 147 32.37 32.06 9.92
C THR A 147 33.66 31.60 10.61
N ARG A 148 34.76 31.85 9.88
CA ARG A 148 36.13 31.91 10.39
C ARG A 148 36.73 33.21 9.87
N THR A 149 36.89 34.19 10.75
CA THR A 149 37.91 35.24 10.72
C THR A 149 38.03 35.80 12.11
#